data_AF-A0A6I3DF35-F1
#
_entry.id   AF-A0A6I3DF35-F1
#
_cell.length_a   1.000
_cell.length_b   1.000
_cell.length_c   1.000
_cell.angle_alpha   90.00
_cell.angle_beta   90.00
_cell.angle_gamma   90.00
#
_symmetry.space_group_name_H-M   'P 1'
#
loop_
_entity.id
_entity.type
_entity.pdbx_description
1 polymer ?
#
loop_
_entity_poly.entity_id
_entity_poly.type
_entity_poly.pdbx_seq_one_letter_code
_entity_poly.pdbx_strand_id
1 'polypeptide(L)' 'MPQRPEHTIDESKIYRTTITTNKGTIVMDLDPALAPKTVNNFVGLARLGYYDGLTWHRVVPGFVIQGGCPDGR' A
#
# COMPACT_ATOMS: atom_id res chain seq x y z
N MET A 1 5.99 8.54 -12.00
CA MET A 1 5.23 8.25 -10.76
C MET A 1 3.79 8.68 -10.99
N PRO A 2 2.78 7.91 -10.51
CA PRO A 2 1.38 8.33 -10.65
C PRO A 2 1.16 9.68 -9.96
N GLN A 3 0.27 10.50 -10.51
CA GLN A 3 -0.15 11.74 -9.87
C GLN A 3 -0.80 11.40 -8.53
N ARG A 4 -0.50 12.20 -7.50
CA ARG A 4 -1.03 11.97 -6.15
C ARG A 4 -2.56 11.95 -6.19
N PRO A 5 -3.23 10.90 -5.67
CA PRO A 5 -4.68 10.87 -5.59
C PRO A 5 -5.22 12.04 -4.77
N GLU A 6 -6.41 12.52 -5.11
CA GLU A 6 -7.12 13.52 -4.30
C GLU A 6 -7.33 13.01 -2.87
N HIS A 7 -7.45 13.95 -1.92
CA HIS A 7 -7.71 13.60 -0.53
C HIS A 7 -9.16 13.16 -0.38
N THR A 8 -9.39 11.86 -0.25
CA THR A 8 -10.74 11.26 -0.21
C THR A 8 -10.98 10.35 1.00
N ILE A 9 -9.99 10.24 1.90
CA ILE A 9 -10.12 9.47 3.14
C ILE A 9 -10.67 10.33 4.29
N ASP A 10 -11.25 9.65 5.27
CA ASP A 10 -11.70 10.19 6.54
C ASP A 10 -10.60 9.96 7.57
N GLU A 11 -10.02 11.04 8.08
CA GLU A 11 -8.86 10.96 8.99
C GLU A 11 -9.21 10.36 10.36
N SER A 12 -10.50 10.25 10.71
CA SER A 12 -10.97 9.71 11.99
C SER A 12 -11.17 8.19 11.98
N LYS A 13 -11.03 7.53 10.82
CA LYS A 13 -11.31 6.10 10.64
C LYS A 13 -10.05 5.28 10.42
N ILE A 14 -10.05 4.07 10.96
CA ILE A 14 -9.05 3.05 10.63
C ILE A 14 -9.46 2.34 9.34
N TYR A 15 -8.52 2.23 8.41
CA TYR A 15 -8.71 1.53 7.14
C TYR A 15 -8.03 0.17 7.18
N ARG A 16 -8.83 -0.91 7.11
CA ARG A 16 -8.28 -2.26 6.93
C ARG A 16 -8.00 -2.54 5.47
N THR A 17 -6.80 -3.01 5.17
CA THR A 17 -6.40 -3.43 3.82
C THR A 17 -5.92 -4.87 3.82
N THR A 18 -6.18 -5.54 2.70
CA THR A 18 -5.85 -6.94 2.46
C THR A 18 -5.02 -7.01 1.19
N ILE A 19 -3.78 -7.48 1.30
CA ILE A 19 -2.88 -7.72 0.16
C ILE A 19 -2.82 -9.22 -0.06
N THR A 20 -3.36 -9.68 -1.18
CA THR A 20 -3.28 -11.08 -1.60
C THR A 20 -1.99 -11.31 -2.38
N THR A 21 -1.19 -12.28 -1.95
CA THR A 21 0.05 -12.67 -2.63
C THR A 21 0.07 -14.17 -2.92
N ASN A 22 1.01 -14.61 -3.75
CA ASN A 22 1.25 -16.04 -3.99
C ASN A 22 1.84 -16.78 -2.77
N LYS A 23 2.17 -16.08 -1.69
CA LYS A 23 2.68 -16.63 -0.43
C LYS A 23 1.68 -16.50 0.73
N GLY A 24 0.46 -16.08 0.44
CA GLY A 24 -0.60 -15.89 1.42
C GLY A 24 -1.09 -14.44 1.50
N THR A 25 -2.01 -14.20 2.42
CA THR A 25 -2.67 -12.91 2.59
C THR A 25 -2.03 -12.12 3.72
N ILE A 26 -1.74 -10.85 3.45
CA ILE A 26 -1.30 -9.89 4.46
C ILE A 26 -2.48 -8.97 4.76
N VAL A 27 -2.85 -8.85 6.04
CA VAL A 27 -3.89 -7.93 6.50
C VAL A 27 -3.24 -6.90 7.40
N MET A 28 -3.52 -5.62 7.16
CA MET A 28 -3.01 -4.53 8.00
C MET A 28 -4.05 -3.42 8.15
N ASP A 29 -3.97 -2.73 9.28
CA ASP A 29 -4.78 -1.56 9.58
C ASP A 29 -3.94 -0.29 9.35
N LEU A 30 -4.52 0.67 8.64
CA LEU A 30 -3.91 1.95 8.31
C LEU A 30 -4.58 3.02 9.15
N ASP A 31 -3.77 3.80 9.87
CA ASP A 31 -4.23 4.86 10.75
C ASP A 31 -3.92 6.25 10.14
N PRO A 32 -4.93 6.93 9.58
CA PRO A 32 -4.76 8.29 9.06
C PRO A 32 -4.39 9.31 10.13
N ALA A 33 -4.73 9.10 11.41
CA ALA A 33 -4.42 10.04 12.47
C ALA A 33 -2.90 10.19 12.66
N LEU A 34 -2.15 9.11 12.40
CA LEU A 34 -0.68 9.11 12.47
C LEU A 34 -0.03 9.62 11.17
N ALA A 35 -0.58 9.27 10.02
CA ALA A 35 0.05 9.55 8.72
C ALA A 35 -0.98 9.80 7.59
N PRO A 36 -1.75 10.90 7.65
CA PRO A 36 -2.94 11.08 6.80
C PRO A 36 -2.57 11.14 5.31
N LYS A 37 -1.45 11.82 5.00
CA LYS A 37 -0.94 11.98 3.64
C LYS A 37 -0.54 10.64 3.00
N THR A 38 0.05 9.75 3.79
CA THR A 38 0.55 8.44 3.34
C THR A 38 -0.60 7.46 3.20
N VAL A 39 -1.50 7.42 4.19
CA VAL A 39 -2.69 6.56 4.12
C VAL A 39 -3.56 6.95 2.94
N ASN A 40 -3.80 8.25 2.69
CA ASN A 40 -4.58 8.67 1.52
C ASN A 40 -3.95 8.20 0.21
N ASN A 41 -2.63 8.35 0.08
CA ASN A 41 -1.92 7.92 -1.13
C ASN A 41 -2.02 6.40 -1.33
N PHE A 42 -1.79 5.62 -0.27
CA PHE A 42 -1.88 4.16 -0.33
C PHE A 42 -3.29 3.68 -0.66
N VAL A 43 -4.30 4.18 0.06
CA VAL A 43 -5.71 3.81 -0.16
C VAL A 43 -6.18 4.20 -1.56
N GLY A 44 -5.82 5.40 -2.03
CA GLY A 44 -6.14 5.86 -3.38
C GLY A 44 -5.53 4.97 -4.47
N LEU A 45 -4.22 4.69 -4.37
CA LEU A 45 -3.52 3.83 -5.33
C LEU A 45 -4.05 2.39 -5.30
N ALA A 46 -4.33 1.84 -4.12
CA ALA A 46 -4.89 0.50 -3.97
C ALA A 46 -6.30 0.39 -4.59
N ARG A 47 -7.18 1.39 -4.39
CA ARG A 47 -8.51 1.42 -5.01
C ARG A 47 -8.47 1.53 -6.53
N LEU A 48 -7.41 2.10 -7.09
CA LEU A 48 -7.16 2.17 -8.53
C LEU A 48 -6.51 0.90 -9.10
N GLY A 49 -6.27 -0.13 -8.28
CA GLY A 49 -5.61 -1.37 -8.71
C GLY A 49 -4.12 -1.20 -9.02
N TYR A 50 -3.49 -0.10 -8.59
CA TYR A 50 -2.11 0.24 -8.97
C TYR A 50 -1.08 -0.81 -8.53
N TYR A 51 -1.32 -1.48 -7.41
CA TYR A 51 -0.40 -2.47 -6.84
C TYR A 51 -0.60 -3.88 -7.42
N ASP A 52 -1.63 -4.09 -8.24
CA ASP A 52 -1.97 -5.41 -8.76
C ASP A 52 -0.89 -5.88 -9.75
N GLY A 53 -0.46 -7.14 -9.60
CA GLY A 53 0.57 -7.74 -10.44
C GLY A 53 2.01 -7.28 -10.16
N LEU A 54 2.23 -6.37 -9.20
CA LEU A 54 3.57 -5.94 -8.82
C LEU A 54 4.33 -6.99 -8.00
N THR A 55 5.66 -6.96 -8.09
CA THR A 55 6.56 -7.89 -7.41
C THR A 55 7.20 -7.29 -6.16
N TRP A 56 7.68 -8.16 -5.28
CA TRP A 56 8.58 -7.82 -4.18
C TRP A 56 10.02 -7.86 -4.68
N HIS A 57 10.54 -6.73 -5.12
CA HIS A 57 11.83 -6.65 -5.81
C HIS A 57 13.05 -6.60 -4.88
N ARG A 58 12.83 -6.41 -3.58
CA ARG A 58 13.90 -6.43 -2.58
C ARG A 58 13.47 -7.17 -1.32
N VAL A 59 14.28 -8.14 -0.94
CA VAL A 59 14.08 -8.99 0.25
C VAL A 59 15.38 -9.04 1.04
N VAL A 60 15.34 -8.60 2.29
CA VAL A 60 16.45 -8.70 3.24
C VAL A 60 15.99 -9.56 4.42
N PRO A 61 16.51 -10.80 4.57
CA PRO A 61 16.11 -11.71 5.64
C PRO A 61 16.25 -11.08 7.03
N GLY A 62 15.22 -11.25 7.86
CA GLY A 62 15.20 -10.70 9.23
C GLY A 62 15.03 -9.18 9.32
N PHE A 63 14.80 -8.48 8.21
CA PHE A 63 14.68 -7.03 8.21
C PHE A 63 13.46 -6.51 7.45
N VAL A 64 13.47 -6.60 6.10
CA VAL A 64 12.44 -5.92 5.30
C VAL A 64 12.21 -6.58 3.94
N ILE A 65 10.96 -6.51 3.49
CA ILE A 65 10.56 -6.70 2.10
C ILE A 65 10.08 -5.37 1.53
N GLN A 66 10.40 -5.10 0.27
CA GLN A 66 10.06 -3.86 -0.41
C GLN A 66 9.46 -4.16 -1.78
N GLY A 67 8.33 -3.50 -2.07
CA GLY A 67 7.54 -3.65 -3.29
C GLY A 67 6.93 -2.31 -3.72
N GLY A 68 5.88 -2.36 -4.53
CA GLY A 68 5.15 -1.15 -4.96
C GLY A 68 5.85 -0.32 -6.03
N CYS A 69 6.84 -0.88 -6.73
CA CYS A 69 7.54 -0.24 -7.86
C CYS A 69 7.19 -0.95 -9.18
N PRO A 70 6.56 -0.27 -10.17
CA PRO A 70 6.25 -0.85 -11.48
C PRO A 70 7.49 -1.25 -12.30
N ASP A 71 8.60 -0.56 -12.07
CA ASP A 71 9.88 -0.82 -12.75
C ASP A 71 10.75 -1.81 -11.97
N GLY A 72 10.30 -2.28 -10.80
CA GLY A 72 11.01 -3.23 -9.95
C GLY A 72 10.90 -4.67 -10.45
N ARG A 73 11.00 -4.90 -11.76
CA ARG A 73 10.93 -6.23 -12.36
C ARG A 73 12.18 -7.04 -12.03
#